data_AF-C3ZTR9-F1
#
_entry.id   AF-C3ZTR9-F1
#
_cell.length_a   1.000
_cell.length_b   1.000
_cell.length_c   1.000
_cell.angle_alpha   90.00
_cell.angle_beta   90.00
_cell.angle_gamma   90.00
#
_symmetry.space_group_name_H-M   'P 1'
#
loop_
_entity.id
_entity.type
_entity.pdbx_description
1 polymer ?
#
loop_
_entity_poly.entity_id
_entity_poly.type
_entity_poly.pdbx_seq_one_letter_code
_entity_poly.pdbx_strand_id
1 'polypeptide(L)'
;MSSTAVLTVGLLFVAGVTANIEYVYHNYTELTRVLGETALQCPGIMQVYTVGTSVQGRELWVMEISDNLGDHEPGEPEFKYVGNMHGNEVVGREILVYLIQYICQQYQAGDSRIRSLVHETRIHIMPSMNPDGFEYAEAYRYDGFNGTDLNRNFPDLNTAVYRYENTSGPNNHLSVPDDFWTGESPAPETKRVMDWILRYPFVLSANLHGGDLVSSYAYDVSRTYPNNPDVYTKSPDDEVFRELAKTYSLAHGTMAKCGVTQPCDTDDFACQDGITNGADWYSLTGGMQDFNYLASNCFEITLELSCNKFPPEAELAQFWEDNKEALLQYMEKVHSGIKGFVRDTNNNGIADAVISVRGINHDVTTGSIRASSCTYGQAT
;
A
#
# COMPACT_ATOMS: atom_id res chain seq x y z
N MET A 1 27.81 -37.08 54.30
CA MET A 1 28.31 -36.00 53.43
C MET A 1 27.29 -35.82 52.33
N SER A 2 26.38 -34.87 52.49
CA SER A 2 25.32 -34.57 51.52
C SER A 2 25.82 -33.45 50.61
N SER A 3 25.92 -33.72 49.31
CA SER A 3 26.38 -32.75 48.32
C SER A 3 25.15 -32.07 47.72
N THR A 4 24.97 -30.78 48.02
CA THR A 4 23.90 -29.95 47.47
C THR A 4 24.43 -29.30 46.19
N ALA A 5 23.87 -29.68 45.04
CA ALA A 5 24.13 -29.02 43.77
C ALA A 5 23.27 -27.75 43.68
N VAL A 6 23.91 -26.59 43.65
CA VAL A 6 23.27 -25.30 43.39
C VAL A 6 23.14 -25.15 41.88
N LEU A 7 21.91 -25.17 41.37
CA LEU A 7 21.61 -24.88 39.97
C LEU A 7 21.53 -23.36 39.80
N THR A 8 22.60 -22.75 39.30
CA THR A 8 22.60 -21.33 38.93
C THR A 8 21.87 -21.17 37.60
N VAL A 9 20.61 -20.72 37.66
CA VAL A 9 19.89 -20.25 36.47
C VAL A 9 20.49 -18.91 36.09
N GLY A 10 21.37 -18.91 35.09
CA GLY A 10 21.83 -17.68 34.47
C GLY A 10 20.68 -17.04 33.70
N LEU A 11 20.18 -15.90 34.18
CA LEU A 11 19.40 -15.00 33.32
C LEU A 11 20.32 -14.55 32.18
N LEU A 12 20.07 -15.05 30.96
CA LEU A 12 20.55 -14.36 29.77
C LEU A 12 19.79 -13.03 29.70
N PHE A 13 20.44 -11.95 30.11
CA PHE A 13 20.09 -10.63 29.62
C PHE A 13 20.41 -10.62 28.12
N VAL A 14 19.38 -10.75 27.28
CA VAL A 14 19.48 -10.27 25.91
C VAL A 14 19.56 -8.76 26.02
N ALA A 15 20.78 -8.24 26.02
CA ALA A 15 20.99 -6.81 25.86
C ALA A 15 20.29 -6.41 24.56
N GLY A 16 19.24 -5.61 24.66
CA GLY A 16 18.55 -5.04 23.51
C GLY A 16 19.52 -4.15 22.77
N VAL A 17 20.21 -4.71 21.78
CA VAL A 17 20.89 -3.92 20.77
C VAL A 17 19.76 -3.33 19.94
N THR A 18 19.42 -2.07 20.18
CA THR A 18 18.68 -1.29 19.19
C THR A 18 19.57 -1.23 17.95
N ALA A 19 19.34 -2.13 17.00
CA ALA A 19 20.06 -2.11 15.73
C ALA A 19 19.71 -0.80 15.03
N ASN A 20 20.71 0.03 14.72
CA ASN A 20 20.47 1.23 13.94
C ASN A 20 19.92 0.84 12.56
N ILE A 21 19.02 1.66 12.01
CA ILE A 21 18.54 1.50 10.63
C ILE A 21 19.72 1.76 9.70
N GLU A 22 20.04 0.78 8.84
CA GLU A 22 21.07 0.92 7.81
C GLU A 22 20.42 1.36 6.50
N TYR A 23 20.84 2.53 6.00
CA TYR A 23 20.29 3.12 4.78
C TYR A 23 21.03 2.58 3.54
N VAL A 24 20.74 1.34 3.18
CA VAL A 24 21.31 0.62 2.03
C VAL A 24 20.21 0.01 1.17
N TYR A 25 20.55 -0.41 -0.05
CA TYR A 25 19.68 -1.27 -0.84
C TYR A 25 19.67 -2.70 -0.28
N HIS A 26 18.49 -3.30 -0.22
CA HIS A 26 18.33 -4.69 0.20
C HIS A 26 17.91 -5.54 -1.00
N ASN A 27 18.83 -6.39 -1.48
CA ASN A 27 18.45 -7.45 -2.44
C ASN A 27 17.42 -8.39 -1.82
N TYR A 28 16.80 -9.27 -2.60
CA TYR A 28 15.72 -10.14 -2.15
C TYR A 28 16.11 -10.99 -0.92
N THR A 29 17.36 -11.48 -0.87
CA THR A 29 17.84 -12.27 0.27
C THR A 29 17.97 -11.40 1.52
N GLU A 30 18.52 -10.19 1.37
CA GLU A 30 18.68 -9.22 2.46
C GLU A 30 17.34 -8.66 2.93
N LEU A 31 16.40 -8.38 2.02
CA LEU A 31 15.03 -7.97 2.32
C LEU A 31 14.32 -9.05 3.14
N THR A 32 14.40 -10.31 2.69
CA THR A 32 13.81 -11.45 3.43
C THR A 32 14.40 -11.53 4.83
N ARG A 33 15.73 -11.38 4.95
CA ARG A 33 16.44 -11.42 6.24
C ARG A 33 16.02 -10.27 7.16
N VAL A 34 16.04 -9.02 6.69
CA VAL A 34 15.75 -7.84 7.53
C VAL A 34 14.30 -7.83 8.01
N LEU A 35 13.35 -8.27 7.18
CA LEU A 35 11.96 -8.43 7.61
C LEU A 35 11.84 -9.49 8.70
N GLY A 36 12.44 -10.66 8.51
CA GLY A 36 12.44 -11.73 9.51
C GLY A 36 13.11 -11.32 10.82
N GLU A 37 14.26 -10.66 10.76
CA GLU A 37 14.97 -10.14 11.93
C GLU A 37 14.15 -9.08 12.68
N THR A 38 13.48 -8.17 11.96
CA THR A 38 12.66 -7.12 12.59
C THR A 38 11.42 -7.71 13.28
N ALA A 39 10.76 -8.70 12.66
CA ALA A 39 9.66 -9.42 13.32
C ALA A 39 10.13 -10.15 14.59
N LEU A 40 11.33 -10.74 14.58
CA LEU A 40 11.91 -11.38 15.77
C LEU A 40 12.31 -10.37 16.87
N GLN A 41 12.56 -9.11 16.52
CA GLN A 41 12.78 -8.04 17.50
C GLN A 41 11.46 -7.60 18.15
N CYS A 42 10.35 -7.59 17.41
CA CYS A 42 9.04 -7.18 17.89
C CYS A 42 7.95 -8.28 17.78
N PRO A 43 8.16 -9.50 18.33
CA PRO A 43 7.32 -10.66 18.05
C PRO A 43 5.90 -10.57 18.63
N GLY A 44 5.66 -9.64 19.56
CA GLY A 44 4.33 -9.39 20.11
C GLY A 44 3.46 -8.47 19.26
N ILE A 45 4.03 -7.81 18.24
CA ILE A 45 3.30 -6.87 17.39
C ILE A 45 3.65 -6.96 15.90
N MET A 46 4.54 -7.87 15.50
CA MET A 46 4.97 -8.01 14.11
C MET A 46 5.05 -9.47 13.69
N GLN A 47 4.54 -9.78 12.50
CA GLN A 47 4.78 -11.04 11.82
C GLN A 47 4.95 -10.84 10.32
N VAL A 48 5.75 -11.70 9.70
CA VAL A 48 5.90 -11.72 8.24
C VAL A 48 5.06 -12.84 7.66
N TYR A 49 4.34 -12.55 6.58
CA TYR A 49 3.65 -13.55 5.76
C TYR A 49 3.87 -13.26 4.27
N THR A 50 3.49 -14.21 3.41
CA THR A 50 3.55 -14.07 1.96
C THR A 50 2.15 -14.08 1.35
N VAL A 51 1.92 -13.28 0.31
CA VAL A 51 0.69 -13.35 -0.51
C VAL A 51 0.82 -14.31 -1.70
N GLY A 52 1.99 -14.93 -1.86
CA GLY A 52 2.35 -15.87 -2.91
C GLY A 52 3.68 -15.50 -3.56
N THR A 53 3.98 -16.07 -4.72
CA THR A 53 5.27 -15.90 -5.38
C THR A 53 5.18 -15.14 -6.69
N SER A 54 6.27 -14.46 -7.04
CA SER A 54 6.55 -13.86 -8.34
C SER A 54 6.73 -14.90 -9.45
N VAL A 55 6.92 -14.45 -10.70
CA VAL A 55 7.24 -15.30 -11.87
C VAL A 55 8.46 -16.19 -11.63
N GLN A 56 9.53 -15.66 -11.03
CA GLN A 56 10.76 -16.40 -10.75
C GLN A 56 10.75 -17.08 -9.37
N GLY A 57 9.60 -17.17 -8.70
CA GLY A 57 9.44 -17.91 -7.45
C GLY A 57 9.93 -17.17 -6.19
N ARG A 58 10.06 -15.83 -6.24
CA ARG A 58 10.35 -15.00 -5.06
C ARG A 58 9.07 -14.69 -4.31
N GLU A 59 9.09 -14.81 -2.99
CA GLU A 59 7.95 -14.52 -2.14
C GLU A 59 7.59 -13.02 -2.18
N LEU A 60 6.30 -12.73 -2.23
CA LEU A 60 5.77 -11.39 -2.07
C LEU A 60 5.50 -11.15 -0.58
N TRP A 61 6.57 -10.76 0.11
CA TRP A 61 6.57 -10.56 1.56
C TRP A 61 5.74 -9.37 2.00
N VAL A 62 5.01 -9.57 3.09
CA VAL A 62 4.26 -8.53 3.80
C VAL A 62 4.59 -8.61 5.29
N MET A 63 4.91 -7.46 5.87
CA MET A 63 4.96 -7.28 7.31
C MET A 63 3.57 -6.89 7.82
N GLU A 64 2.99 -7.71 8.68
CA GLU A 64 1.82 -7.34 9.48
C GLU A 64 2.28 -6.71 10.78
N ILE A 65 1.64 -5.60 11.17
CA ILE A 65 1.90 -4.87 12.41
C ILE A 65 0.56 -4.56 13.09
N SER A 66 0.32 -5.13 14.26
CA SER A 66 -0.87 -4.92 15.11
C SER A 66 -0.57 -5.49 16.49
N ASP A 67 -1.28 -5.06 17.55
CA ASP A 67 -1.24 -5.72 18.84
C ASP A 67 -2.02 -7.04 18.90
N ASN A 68 -2.78 -7.37 17.85
CA ASN A 68 -3.47 -8.65 17.68
C ASN A 68 -3.18 -9.28 16.30
N LEU A 69 -2.06 -9.99 16.20
CA LEU A 69 -1.59 -10.58 14.95
C LEU A 69 -2.47 -11.73 14.43
N GLY A 70 -2.67 -11.75 13.12
CA GLY A 70 -3.35 -12.83 12.37
C GLY A 70 -4.86 -12.65 12.25
N ASP A 71 -5.50 -11.94 13.19
CA ASP A 71 -6.95 -11.82 13.28
C ASP A 71 -7.40 -10.37 13.10
N HIS A 72 -8.43 -10.15 12.27
CA HIS A 72 -9.07 -8.83 12.15
C HIS A 72 -9.99 -8.58 13.34
N GLU A 73 -9.83 -7.43 14.01
CA GLU A 73 -10.72 -7.02 15.09
C GLU A 73 -11.87 -6.12 14.58
N PRO A 74 -13.13 -6.43 14.90
CA PRO A 74 -14.26 -5.61 14.46
C PRO A 74 -14.13 -4.15 14.95
N GLY A 75 -14.02 -3.21 13.99
CA GLY A 75 -13.88 -1.77 14.26
C GLY A 75 -12.44 -1.25 14.24
N GLU A 76 -11.47 -2.15 14.16
CA GLU A 76 -10.08 -1.85 13.83
C GLU A 76 -9.94 -1.80 12.30
N PRO A 77 -9.53 -0.67 11.70
CA PRO A 77 -9.34 -0.58 10.26
C PRO A 77 -8.05 -1.28 9.82
N GLU A 78 -8.12 -1.87 8.63
CA GLU A 78 -6.97 -2.46 7.92
C GLU A 78 -6.35 -1.38 7.00
N PHE A 79 -5.05 -1.15 7.14
CA PHE A 79 -4.26 -0.24 6.32
C PHE A 79 -3.20 -1.01 5.53
N LYS A 80 -2.86 -0.56 4.30
CA LYS A 80 -1.68 -1.10 3.60
C LYS A 80 -0.79 -0.09 2.88
N TYR A 81 0.50 -0.39 2.83
CA TYR A 81 1.45 0.20 1.89
C TYR A 81 2.00 -0.86 0.94
N VAL A 82 2.16 -0.49 -0.33
CA VAL A 82 2.78 -1.33 -1.36
C VAL A 82 3.89 -0.56 -2.05
N GLY A 83 5.10 -1.11 -2.06
CA GLY A 83 6.25 -0.51 -2.75
C GLY A 83 6.70 -1.34 -3.95
N ASN A 84 7.42 -0.67 -4.84
CA ASN A 84 8.28 -1.31 -5.84
C ASN A 84 7.53 -2.33 -6.72
N MET A 85 6.36 -1.91 -7.21
CA MET A 85 5.65 -2.64 -8.27
C MET A 85 6.35 -2.48 -9.63
N HIS A 86 7.06 -1.37 -9.83
CA HIS A 86 8.10 -1.26 -10.83
C HIS A 86 9.46 -1.51 -10.17
N GLY A 87 10.18 -2.53 -10.67
CA GLY A 87 11.40 -3.01 -10.02
C GLY A 87 12.52 -1.98 -9.87
N ASN A 88 12.64 -1.05 -10.83
CA ASN A 88 13.65 0.02 -10.81
C ASN A 88 13.26 1.25 -9.99
N GLU A 89 12.05 1.31 -9.43
CA GLU A 89 11.57 2.39 -8.58
C GLU A 89 11.77 2.00 -7.11
N VAL A 90 12.96 2.31 -6.59
CA VAL A 90 13.49 1.63 -5.39
C VAL A 90 13.35 2.42 -4.09
N VAL A 91 13.09 3.73 -4.15
CA VAL A 91 12.93 4.56 -2.94
C VAL A 91 11.78 4.01 -2.09
N GLY A 92 10.64 3.73 -2.71
CA GLY A 92 9.47 3.15 -2.02
C GLY A 92 9.78 1.80 -1.35
N ARG A 93 10.63 0.96 -1.95
CA ARG A 93 11.06 -0.31 -1.36
C ARG A 93 11.76 -0.09 -0.02
N GLU A 94 12.78 0.75 -0.05
CA GLU A 94 13.69 0.92 1.09
C GLU A 94 13.04 1.70 2.23
N ILE A 95 12.30 2.78 1.94
CA ILE A 95 11.65 3.54 3.01
C ILE A 95 10.58 2.72 3.73
N LEU A 96 9.96 1.74 3.07
CA LEU A 96 9.03 0.82 3.73
C LEU A 96 9.75 -0.17 4.65
N VAL A 97 10.96 -0.62 4.30
CA VAL A 97 11.82 -1.39 5.22
C VAL A 97 12.19 -0.54 6.43
N TYR A 98 12.59 0.71 6.22
CA TYR A 98 12.94 1.63 7.30
C TYR A 98 11.75 1.95 8.20
N LEU A 99 10.55 2.11 7.62
CA LEU A 99 9.31 2.31 8.36
C LEU A 99 9.01 1.12 9.29
N ILE A 100 9.16 -0.10 8.80
CA ILE A 100 8.97 -1.32 9.60
C ILE A 100 9.94 -1.34 10.79
N GLN A 101 11.23 -1.08 10.55
CA GLN A 101 12.23 -1.02 11.63
C GLN A 101 11.95 0.11 12.62
N TYR A 102 11.57 1.29 12.11
CA TYR A 102 11.23 2.46 12.91
C TYR A 102 10.04 2.19 13.83
N ILE A 103 8.95 1.60 13.32
CA ILE A 103 7.78 1.25 14.13
C ILE A 103 8.18 0.30 15.26
N CYS A 104 8.98 -0.74 14.97
CA CYS A 104 9.46 -1.67 16.00
C CYS A 104 10.28 -0.94 17.09
N GLN A 105 11.26 -0.13 16.68
CA GLN A 105 12.13 0.62 17.60
C GLN A 105 11.34 1.60 18.47
N GLN A 106 10.44 2.38 17.88
CA GLN A 106 9.66 3.38 18.61
C GLN A 106 8.61 2.73 19.53
N TYR A 107 7.99 1.63 19.10
CA TYR A 107 7.08 0.87 19.94
C TYR A 107 7.77 0.33 21.21
N GLN A 108 8.97 -0.23 21.05
CA GLN A 108 9.82 -0.67 22.17
C GLN A 108 10.29 0.48 23.06
N ALA A 109 10.60 1.63 22.46
CA ALA A 109 10.97 2.86 23.18
C ALA A 109 9.81 3.48 23.98
N GLY A 110 8.57 3.02 23.75
CA GLY A 110 7.40 3.53 24.44
C GLY A 110 6.80 4.79 23.82
N ASP A 111 7.09 5.07 22.54
CA ASP A 111 6.50 6.20 21.83
C ASP A 111 4.97 6.09 21.78
N SER A 112 4.27 7.08 22.31
CA SER A 112 2.81 7.04 22.45
C SER A 112 2.08 7.07 21.11
N ARG A 113 2.60 7.78 20.11
CA ARG A 113 1.99 7.90 18.78
C ARG A 113 2.04 6.55 18.07
N ILE A 114 3.22 5.92 18.05
CA ILE A 114 3.42 4.62 17.42
C ILE A 114 2.66 3.52 18.15
N ARG A 115 2.63 3.54 19.49
CA ARG A 115 1.82 2.57 20.25
C ARG A 115 0.33 2.71 19.97
N SER A 116 -0.20 3.94 19.93
CA SER A 116 -1.60 4.17 19.55
C SER A 116 -1.88 3.64 18.14
N LEU A 117 -1.02 3.98 17.19
CA LEU A 117 -1.18 3.56 15.80
C LEU A 117 -1.23 2.02 15.66
N VAL A 118 -0.33 1.30 16.33
CA VAL A 118 -0.28 -0.18 16.32
C VAL A 118 -1.45 -0.83 17.07
N HIS A 119 -1.99 -0.18 18.10
CA HIS A 119 -3.11 -0.71 18.92
C HIS A 119 -4.48 -0.41 18.34
N GLU A 120 -4.55 0.53 17.42
CA GLU A 120 -5.82 0.99 16.83
C GLU A 120 -5.92 0.63 15.35
N THR A 121 -4.86 0.11 14.73
CA THR A 121 -4.78 -0.16 13.29
C THR A 121 -4.05 -1.45 13.04
N ARG A 122 -4.61 -2.26 12.12
CA ARG A 122 -3.90 -3.40 11.55
C ARG A 122 -3.21 -2.98 10.27
N ILE A 123 -1.88 -2.93 10.32
CA ILE A 123 -1.03 -2.34 9.27
C ILE A 123 -0.35 -3.46 8.49
N HIS A 124 -0.43 -3.38 7.17
CA HIS A 124 0.23 -4.32 6.27
C HIS A 124 1.20 -3.60 5.33
N ILE A 125 2.48 -3.92 5.37
CA ILE A 125 3.50 -3.28 4.54
C ILE A 125 4.13 -4.31 3.62
N MET A 126 3.95 -4.13 2.30
CA MET A 126 4.61 -4.91 1.25
C MET A 126 5.73 -4.06 0.64
N PRO A 127 7.01 -4.25 1.02
CA PRO A 127 8.09 -3.44 0.47
C PRO A 127 8.31 -3.64 -1.03
N SER A 128 7.96 -4.82 -1.56
CA SER A 128 8.28 -5.19 -2.94
C SER A 128 7.22 -6.07 -3.57
N MET A 129 6.36 -5.47 -4.39
CA MET A 129 5.42 -6.21 -5.25
C MET A 129 6.12 -6.87 -6.45
N ASN A 130 7.23 -6.30 -6.95
CA ASN A 130 7.99 -6.83 -8.09
C ASN A 130 9.46 -7.13 -7.73
N PRO A 131 9.71 -8.14 -6.88
CA PRO A 131 11.07 -8.47 -6.47
C PRO A 131 11.93 -8.98 -7.64
N ASP A 132 11.33 -9.54 -8.70
CA ASP A 132 12.03 -9.98 -9.89
C ASP A 132 12.59 -8.81 -10.71
N GLY A 133 11.78 -7.77 -10.88
CA GLY A 133 12.19 -6.53 -11.53
C GLY A 133 13.27 -5.81 -10.74
N PHE A 134 13.19 -5.79 -9.40
CA PHE A 134 14.21 -5.17 -8.56
C PHE A 134 15.58 -5.81 -8.77
N GLU A 135 15.66 -7.13 -8.72
CA GLU A 135 16.92 -7.86 -8.85
C GLU A 135 17.57 -7.64 -10.21
N TYR A 136 16.74 -7.52 -11.25
CA TYR A 136 17.20 -7.15 -12.57
C TYR A 136 17.72 -5.70 -12.61
N ALA A 137 16.96 -4.75 -12.05
CA ALA A 137 17.34 -3.35 -12.01
C ALA A 137 18.63 -3.12 -11.20
N GLU A 138 18.78 -3.80 -10.07
CA GLU A 138 19.98 -3.74 -9.23
C GLU A 138 21.22 -4.29 -9.95
N ALA A 139 21.09 -5.47 -10.58
CA ALA A 139 22.20 -6.12 -11.27
C ALA A 139 22.69 -5.34 -12.50
N TYR A 140 21.78 -4.69 -13.23
CA TYR A 140 22.09 -4.06 -14.52
C TYR A 140 22.02 -2.53 -14.52
N ARG A 141 21.61 -1.91 -13.40
CA ARG A 141 21.25 -0.47 -13.32
C ARG A 141 20.34 -0.06 -14.49
N TYR A 142 19.37 -0.94 -14.78
CA TYR A 142 18.47 -0.78 -15.91
C TYR A 142 17.33 0.17 -15.52
N ASP A 143 17.21 1.27 -16.27
CA ASP A 143 16.19 2.30 -16.05
C ASP A 143 14.87 2.01 -16.81
N GLY A 144 14.84 0.93 -17.58
CA GLY A 144 13.63 0.50 -18.28
C GLY A 144 12.82 -0.52 -17.49
N PHE A 145 11.67 -0.85 -18.05
CA PHE A 145 10.80 -1.91 -17.55
C PHE A 145 11.16 -3.26 -18.22
N ASN A 146 11.16 -4.36 -17.46
CA ASN A 146 11.42 -5.72 -17.96
C ASN A 146 10.24 -6.65 -17.60
N GLY A 147 9.55 -7.20 -18.59
CA GLY A 147 8.45 -8.17 -18.40
C GLY A 147 7.06 -7.59 -18.70
N THR A 148 6.11 -7.78 -17.77
CA THR A 148 4.73 -7.24 -17.82
C THR A 148 4.56 -6.07 -16.86
N ASP A 149 4.18 -4.89 -17.36
CA ASP A 149 3.97 -3.70 -16.52
C ASP A 149 2.83 -3.98 -15.54
N LEU A 150 3.17 -4.19 -14.26
CA LEU A 150 2.20 -4.56 -13.24
C LEU A 150 1.17 -3.45 -12.99
N ASN A 151 1.50 -2.19 -13.25
CA ASN A 151 0.57 -1.06 -13.15
C ASN A 151 -0.18 -0.79 -14.46
N ARG A 152 -0.18 -1.75 -15.38
CA ARG A 152 -1.09 -1.84 -16.54
C ARG A 152 -1.77 -3.21 -16.62
N ASN A 153 -1.65 -4.02 -15.56
CA ASN A 153 -2.03 -5.43 -15.58
C ASN A 153 -3.25 -5.75 -14.71
N PHE A 154 -3.81 -4.78 -13.98
CA PHE A 154 -5.09 -4.91 -13.28
C PHE A 154 -6.27 -4.77 -14.27
N PRO A 155 -7.46 -5.28 -13.93
CA PRO A 155 -8.63 -5.12 -14.79
C PRO A 155 -9.07 -3.66 -14.83
N ASP A 156 -9.33 -3.14 -16.03
CA ASP A 156 -9.95 -1.83 -16.21
C ASP A 156 -11.43 -1.88 -15.79
N LEU A 157 -11.68 -1.46 -14.56
CA LEU A 157 -13.04 -1.31 -14.03
C LEU A 157 -13.61 0.11 -14.28
N ASN A 158 -12.77 1.06 -14.71
CA ASN A 158 -13.17 2.43 -15.03
C ASN A 158 -14.17 2.44 -16.20
N THR A 159 -13.89 1.66 -17.25
CA THR A 159 -14.80 1.51 -18.39
C THR A 159 -16.21 1.08 -17.94
N ALA A 160 -16.29 0.19 -16.94
CA ALA A 160 -17.57 -0.24 -16.38
C ALA A 160 -18.24 0.87 -15.55
N VAL A 161 -17.50 1.49 -14.62
CA VAL A 161 -18.08 2.53 -13.74
C VAL A 161 -18.60 3.73 -14.53
N TYR A 162 -17.87 4.20 -15.55
CA TYR A 162 -18.29 5.32 -16.41
C TYR A 162 -19.56 5.01 -17.22
N ARG A 163 -19.76 3.73 -17.58
CA ARG A 163 -21.03 3.28 -18.18
C ARG A 163 -22.16 3.31 -17.16
N TYR A 164 -21.89 2.88 -15.92
CA TYR A 164 -22.89 2.82 -14.86
C TYR A 164 -23.34 4.19 -14.36
N GLU A 165 -22.50 5.21 -14.46
CA GLU A 165 -22.88 6.62 -14.24
C GLU A 165 -24.11 7.02 -15.07
N ASN A 166 -24.26 6.48 -16.28
CA ASN A 166 -25.36 6.80 -17.20
C ASN A 166 -26.52 5.79 -17.14
N THR A 167 -26.35 4.64 -16.47
CA THR A 167 -27.29 3.50 -16.54
C THR A 167 -27.76 2.99 -15.18
N SER A 168 -27.38 3.65 -14.08
CA SER A 168 -27.74 3.25 -12.70
C SER A 168 -27.25 1.84 -12.33
N GLY A 169 -26.05 1.46 -12.79
CA GLY A 169 -25.40 0.22 -12.39
C GLY A 169 -24.70 0.31 -11.03
N PRO A 170 -24.00 -0.76 -10.61
CA PRO A 170 -23.23 -0.76 -9.36
C PRO A 170 -22.17 0.36 -9.35
N ASN A 171 -21.91 0.93 -8.18
CA ASN A 171 -20.94 2.02 -7.98
C ASN A 171 -19.75 1.63 -7.07
N ASN A 172 -19.70 0.37 -6.64
CA ASN A 172 -18.69 -0.23 -5.76
C ASN A 172 -18.61 -1.74 -6.01
N HIS A 173 -17.52 -2.38 -5.57
CA HIS A 173 -17.27 -3.82 -5.69
C HIS A 173 -17.57 -4.38 -7.10
N LEU A 174 -17.08 -3.67 -8.13
CA LEU A 174 -17.29 -4.07 -9.52
C LEU A 174 -16.62 -5.42 -9.77
N SER A 175 -17.36 -6.31 -10.43
CA SER A 175 -16.85 -7.63 -10.77
C SER A 175 -15.79 -7.56 -11.86
N VAL A 176 -14.73 -8.35 -11.71
CA VAL A 176 -13.70 -8.49 -12.75
C VAL A 176 -14.30 -9.22 -13.95
N PRO A 177 -14.16 -8.68 -15.18
CA PRO A 177 -14.66 -9.33 -16.39
C PRO A 177 -14.10 -10.76 -16.59
N ASP A 178 -14.92 -11.69 -17.08
CA ASP A 178 -14.52 -13.09 -17.26
C ASP A 178 -13.35 -13.26 -18.25
N ASP A 179 -13.27 -12.40 -19.26
CA ASP A 179 -12.22 -12.42 -20.28
C ASP A 179 -10.85 -11.96 -19.76
N PHE A 180 -10.82 -11.24 -18.64
CA PHE A 180 -9.58 -10.81 -17.98
C PHE A 180 -8.71 -11.99 -17.51
N TRP A 181 -9.33 -13.14 -17.21
CA TRP A 181 -8.66 -14.35 -16.71
C TRP A 181 -8.11 -15.27 -17.81
N THR A 182 -8.16 -14.83 -19.07
CA THR A 182 -7.76 -15.67 -20.21
C THR A 182 -6.34 -15.37 -20.68
N GLY A 183 -5.62 -16.40 -21.11
CA GLY A 183 -4.26 -16.28 -21.64
C GLY A 183 -3.18 -16.18 -20.56
N GLU A 184 -2.20 -15.30 -20.78
CA GLU A 184 -1.07 -15.04 -19.86
C GLU A 184 -1.37 -13.91 -18.86
N SER A 185 -2.60 -13.40 -18.84
CA SER A 185 -3.07 -12.34 -17.93
C SER A 185 -4.01 -12.90 -16.85
N PRO A 186 -3.98 -12.34 -15.63
CA PRO A 186 -2.98 -11.42 -15.10
C PRO A 186 -1.65 -12.12 -14.77
N ALA A 187 -0.56 -11.34 -14.65
CA ALA A 187 0.72 -11.80 -14.12
C ALA A 187 0.54 -12.39 -12.70
N PRO A 188 1.40 -13.33 -12.28
CA PRO A 188 1.30 -13.96 -10.97
C PRO A 188 1.21 -12.94 -9.82
N GLU A 189 2.05 -11.91 -9.84
CA GLU A 189 2.11 -10.84 -8.84
C GLU A 189 0.78 -10.10 -8.75
N THR A 190 0.25 -9.64 -9.88
CA THR A 190 -1.06 -8.98 -9.97
C THR A 190 -2.16 -9.87 -9.41
N LYS A 191 -2.19 -11.16 -9.79
CA LYS A 191 -3.18 -12.11 -9.26
C LYS A 191 -3.10 -12.22 -7.73
N ARG A 192 -1.89 -12.34 -7.17
CA ARG A 192 -1.69 -12.44 -5.71
C ARG A 192 -2.13 -11.19 -4.98
N VAL A 193 -1.83 -10.03 -5.55
CA VAL A 193 -2.21 -8.74 -4.97
C VAL A 193 -3.72 -8.50 -5.09
N MET A 194 -4.38 -8.88 -6.19
CA MET A 194 -5.84 -8.84 -6.30
C MET A 194 -6.50 -9.73 -5.24
N ASP A 195 -6.05 -10.98 -5.09
CA ASP A 195 -6.57 -11.90 -4.07
C ASP A 195 -6.35 -11.32 -2.66
N TRP A 196 -5.22 -10.67 -2.42
CA TRP A 196 -4.90 -10.04 -1.14
C TRP A 196 -5.78 -8.81 -0.83
N ILE A 197 -5.96 -7.91 -1.80
CA ILE A 197 -6.84 -6.72 -1.70
C ILE A 197 -8.26 -7.14 -1.34
N LEU A 198 -8.78 -8.20 -1.96
CA LEU A 198 -10.15 -8.66 -1.77
C LEU A 198 -10.35 -9.52 -0.52
N ARG A 199 -9.26 -9.99 0.10
CA ARG A 199 -9.30 -10.88 1.27
C ARG A 199 -9.49 -10.11 2.57
N TYR A 200 -8.78 -9.00 2.74
CA TYR A 200 -8.83 -8.17 3.94
C TYR A 200 -9.72 -6.94 3.71
N PRO A 201 -10.43 -6.45 4.73
CA PRO A 201 -11.24 -5.25 4.62
C PRO A 201 -10.38 -3.97 4.66
N PHE A 202 -9.43 -3.85 3.71
CA PHE A 202 -8.59 -2.66 3.57
C PHE A 202 -9.44 -1.39 3.40
N VAL A 203 -9.13 -0.38 4.19
CA VAL A 203 -9.83 0.92 4.19
C VAL A 203 -9.01 1.95 3.44
N LEU A 204 -7.72 2.05 3.74
CA LEU A 204 -6.82 3.05 3.16
C LEU A 204 -5.51 2.40 2.73
N SER A 205 -4.96 2.90 1.63
CA SER A 205 -3.72 2.43 1.04
C SER A 205 -2.93 3.53 0.35
N ALA A 206 -1.63 3.31 0.17
CA ALA A 206 -0.92 3.92 -0.94
C ALA A 206 0.04 2.93 -1.60
N ASN A 207 0.24 3.09 -2.91
CA ASN A 207 1.30 2.42 -3.64
C ASN A 207 2.42 3.43 -3.97
N LEU A 208 3.68 3.01 -3.81
CA LEU A 208 4.85 3.88 -3.83
C LEU A 208 5.69 3.64 -5.09
N HIS A 209 5.99 4.73 -5.78
CA HIS A 209 6.63 4.82 -7.09
C HIS A 209 7.83 5.78 -7.10
N GLY A 210 8.51 5.81 -8.25
CA GLY A 210 9.53 6.78 -8.57
C GLY A 210 9.52 7.13 -10.06
N GLY A 211 9.97 8.33 -10.38
CA GLY A 211 9.94 8.93 -11.71
C GLY A 211 9.50 10.39 -11.66
N ASP A 212 8.74 10.75 -10.62
CA ASP A 212 8.36 12.13 -10.32
C ASP A 212 8.37 12.38 -8.80
N LEU A 213 7.86 13.54 -8.36
CA LEU A 213 7.66 13.89 -6.96
C LEU A 213 6.28 14.53 -6.75
N VAL A 214 5.26 13.69 -6.61
CA VAL A 214 3.84 14.09 -6.52
C VAL A 214 2.99 12.99 -5.87
N SER A 215 1.90 13.39 -5.19
CA SER A 215 0.85 12.46 -4.77
C SER A 215 -0.28 12.43 -5.80
N SER A 216 -0.33 11.38 -6.62
CA SER A 216 -1.38 11.16 -7.62
C SER A 216 -2.60 10.45 -7.02
N TYR A 217 -3.81 10.86 -7.40
CA TYR A 217 -5.06 10.29 -6.89
C TYR A 217 -6.09 10.00 -7.97
N ALA A 218 -7.04 9.10 -7.64
CA ALA A 218 -8.04 8.58 -8.56
C ALA A 218 -8.94 9.67 -9.18
N TYR A 219 -9.43 9.48 -10.41
CA TYR A 219 -9.14 8.33 -11.28
C TYR A 219 -7.86 8.52 -12.11
N ASP A 220 -7.23 7.39 -12.47
CA ASP A 220 -6.08 7.30 -13.36
C ASP A 220 -6.48 7.26 -14.84
N VAL A 221 -7.71 6.88 -15.19
CA VAL A 221 -8.17 6.80 -16.58
C VAL A 221 -9.17 7.91 -16.90
N SER A 222 -8.93 8.67 -17.96
CA SER A 222 -9.88 9.68 -18.43
C SER A 222 -11.15 9.07 -19.00
N ARG A 223 -12.30 9.69 -18.68
CA ARG A 223 -13.60 9.37 -19.32
C ARG A 223 -13.58 9.48 -20.84
N THR A 224 -12.65 10.28 -21.39
CA THR A 224 -12.51 10.50 -22.84
C THR A 224 -11.36 9.73 -23.47
N TYR A 225 -10.71 8.83 -22.73
CA TYR A 225 -9.69 7.92 -23.26
C TYR A 225 -10.28 7.00 -24.37
N PRO A 226 -9.56 6.71 -25.46
CA PRO A 226 -8.21 7.19 -25.82
C PRO A 226 -8.19 8.52 -26.59
N ASN A 227 -9.34 9.12 -26.87
CA ASN A 227 -9.45 10.28 -27.76
C ASN A 227 -8.89 11.58 -27.14
N ASN A 228 -9.13 11.79 -25.85
CA ASN A 228 -8.55 12.88 -25.07
C ASN A 228 -8.10 12.32 -23.71
N PRO A 229 -6.86 11.82 -23.62
CA PRO A 229 -6.39 11.04 -22.49
C PRO A 229 -6.08 11.90 -21.25
N ASP A 230 -5.64 13.15 -21.42
CA ASP A 230 -5.04 13.91 -20.31
C ASP A 230 -6.04 14.97 -19.84
N VAL A 231 -7.03 14.52 -19.06
CA VAL A 231 -8.14 15.35 -18.59
C VAL A 231 -8.53 14.93 -17.19
N TYR A 232 -8.63 15.93 -16.30
CA TYR A 232 -9.17 15.79 -14.95
C TYR A 232 -10.44 14.92 -14.90
N THR A 233 -10.32 13.79 -14.22
CA THR A 233 -11.38 12.78 -14.16
C THR A 233 -11.77 12.52 -12.72
N LYS A 234 -12.71 13.36 -12.27
CA LYS A 234 -13.28 13.35 -10.92
C LYS A 234 -13.85 11.99 -10.53
N SER A 235 -13.48 11.47 -9.36
CA SER A 235 -14.19 10.36 -8.69
C SER A 235 -15.33 10.87 -7.79
N PRO A 236 -16.29 10.02 -7.39
CA PRO A 236 -17.33 10.42 -6.43
C PRO A 236 -16.77 11.00 -5.13
N ASP A 237 -15.62 10.50 -4.67
CA ASP A 237 -14.93 10.89 -3.45
C ASP A 237 -13.71 11.79 -3.69
N ASP A 238 -13.69 12.55 -4.78
CA ASP A 238 -12.59 13.44 -5.19
C ASP A 238 -12.10 14.39 -4.07
N GLU A 239 -13.00 14.93 -3.26
CA GLU A 239 -12.62 15.80 -2.13
C GLU A 239 -11.83 15.03 -1.06
N VAL A 240 -12.22 13.78 -0.78
CA VAL A 240 -11.50 12.88 0.14
C VAL A 240 -10.14 12.52 -0.44
N PHE A 241 -10.08 12.14 -1.72
CA PHE A 241 -8.82 11.83 -2.39
C PHE A 241 -7.84 13.00 -2.41
N ARG A 242 -8.32 14.22 -2.66
CA ARG A 242 -7.50 15.42 -2.59
C ARG A 242 -7.01 15.69 -1.17
N GLU A 243 -7.81 15.45 -0.14
CA GLU A 243 -7.38 15.56 1.25
C GLU A 243 -6.30 14.53 1.60
N LEU A 244 -6.49 13.28 1.17
CA LEU A 244 -5.54 12.18 1.37
C LEU A 244 -4.19 12.48 0.69
N ALA A 245 -4.22 12.87 -0.58
CA ALA A 245 -3.02 13.26 -1.33
C ALA A 245 -2.29 14.45 -0.67
N LYS A 246 -3.04 15.48 -0.25
CA LYS A 246 -2.47 16.65 0.45
C LYS A 246 -1.88 16.30 1.81
N THR A 247 -2.46 15.33 2.51
CA THR A 247 -1.94 14.89 3.82
C THR A 247 -0.52 14.39 3.67
N TYR A 248 -0.25 13.61 2.63
CA TYR A 248 1.11 13.16 2.33
C TYR A 248 1.98 14.29 1.81
N SER A 249 1.56 14.98 0.74
CA SER A 249 2.39 15.94 0.03
C SER A 249 2.82 17.15 0.87
N LEU A 250 1.94 17.63 1.75
CA LEU A 250 2.22 18.78 2.63
C LEU A 250 3.07 18.39 3.84
N ALA A 251 3.02 17.13 4.29
CA ALA A 251 3.88 16.60 5.33
C ALA A 251 5.26 16.17 4.81
N HIS A 252 5.37 15.85 3.51
CA HIS A 252 6.61 15.48 2.86
C HIS A 252 7.64 16.62 2.91
N GLY A 253 8.91 16.25 3.08
CA GLY A 253 10.02 17.20 3.23
C GLY A 253 10.19 18.17 2.07
N THR A 254 9.75 17.83 0.86
CA THR A 254 9.94 18.67 -0.34
C THR A 254 8.76 18.67 -1.33
N MET A 255 7.77 17.78 -1.23
CA MET A 255 6.84 17.50 -2.35
C MET A 255 5.97 18.72 -2.70
N ALA A 256 5.53 19.48 -1.70
CA ALA A 256 4.71 20.67 -1.87
C ALA A 256 5.48 22.00 -1.66
N LYS A 257 6.81 22.03 -1.86
CA LYS A 257 7.64 23.23 -1.64
C LYS A 257 7.88 24.03 -2.93
N CYS A 258 6.85 24.75 -3.38
CA CYS A 258 6.92 25.64 -4.54
C CYS A 258 8.14 26.59 -4.51
N GLY A 259 8.89 26.65 -5.61
CA GLY A 259 10.09 27.49 -5.76
C GLY A 259 11.34 26.96 -5.03
N VAL A 260 11.23 25.87 -4.27
CA VAL A 260 12.37 25.16 -3.66
C VAL A 260 12.61 23.86 -4.43
N THR A 261 11.56 23.05 -4.56
CA THR A 261 11.60 21.79 -5.29
C THR A 261 11.61 22.06 -6.78
N GLN A 262 12.57 21.47 -7.49
CA GLN A 262 12.62 21.57 -8.94
C GLN A 262 11.71 20.50 -9.55
N PRO A 263 10.90 20.84 -10.56
CA PRO A 263 10.15 19.84 -11.32
C PRO A 263 11.06 18.74 -11.87
N CYS A 264 10.60 17.50 -11.83
CA CYS A 264 11.32 16.37 -12.42
C CYS A 264 11.29 16.45 -13.96
N ASP A 265 10.16 16.92 -14.52
CA ASP A 265 9.98 17.20 -15.94
C ASP A 265 9.28 18.57 -16.14
N THR A 266 8.21 18.65 -16.94
CA THR A 266 7.57 19.92 -17.29
C THR A 266 6.52 20.40 -16.29
N ASP A 267 5.92 19.48 -15.53
CA ASP A 267 4.87 19.80 -14.56
C ASP A 267 5.46 20.20 -13.20
N ASP A 268 5.17 21.44 -12.78
CA ASP A 268 5.55 21.93 -11.46
C ASP A 268 4.47 21.60 -10.42
N PHE A 269 4.46 20.33 -9.97
CA PHE A 269 3.53 19.86 -8.95
C PHE A 269 3.75 20.52 -7.60
N ALA A 270 4.98 20.92 -7.27
CA ALA A 270 5.28 21.58 -6.01
C ALA A 270 4.54 22.92 -5.84
N CYS A 271 4.26 23.61 -6.95
CA CYS A 271 3.42 24.81 -7.00
C CYS A 271 1.91 24.54 -7.11
N GLN A 272 1.50 23.27 -7.02
CA GLN A 272 0.11 22.80 -7.08
C GLN A 272 -0.22 21.91 -5.86
N ASP A 273 0.27 22.30 -4.69
CA ASP A 273 0.17 21.55 -3.42
C ASP A 273 0.84 20.16 -3.43
N GLY A 274 1.65 19.83 -4.44
CA GLY A 274 2.32 18.53 -4.57
C GLY A 274 1.37 17.36 -4.86
N ILE A 275 0.21 17.63 -5.48
CA ILE A 275 -0.79 16.61 -5.82
C ILE A 275 -1.17 16.67 -7.30
N THR A 276 -1.70 15.58 -7.85
CA THR A 276 -2.31 15.58 -9.19
C THR A 276 -3.44 14.55 -9.30
N ASN A 277 -4.43 14.79 -10.15
CA ASN A 277 -5.37 13.73 -10.54
C ASN A 277 -4.68 12.86 -11.60
N GLY A 278 -4.70 11.53 -11.44
CA GLY A 278 -3.96 10.62 -12.31
C GLY A 278 -4.25 10.82 -13.79
N ALA A 279 -5.53 10.86 -14.16
CA ALA A 279 -5.96 11.07 -15.55
C ALA A 279 -5.66 12.47 -16.10
N ASP A 280 -5.54 13.50 -15.24
CA ASP A 280 -5.14 14.86 -15.66
C ASP A 280 -3.65 14.94 -15.96
N TRP A 281 -2.85 14.15 -15.25
CA TRP A 281 -1.42 14.01 -15.51
C TRP A 281 -1.18 13.19 -16.79
N TYR A 282 -1.64 11.93 -16.80
CA TYR A 282 -1.71 11.11 -18.00
C TYR A 282 -2.63 9.90 -17.79
N SER A 283 -3.47 9.57 -18.76
CA SER A 283 -4.35 8.39 -18.62
C SER A 283 -3.58 7.07 -18.50
N LEU A 284 -3.91 6.30 -17.47
CA LEU A 284 -3.31 5.01 -17.13
C LEU A 284 -4.40 3.94 -16.93
N THR A 285 -4.56 3.05 -17.90
CA THR A 285 -5.53 1.93 -17.81
C THR A 285 -4.91 0.70 -17.16
N GLY A 286 -5.69 0.01 -16.33
CA GLY A 286 -5.26 -1.24 -15.68
C GLY A 286 -4.29 -1.02 -14.52
N GLY A 287 -4.39 0.14 -13.85
CA GLY A 287 -3.63 0.48 -12.66
C GLY A 287 -4.19 -0.16 -11.38
N MET A 288 -3.32 -0.36 -10.40
CA MET A 288 -3.70 -0.91 -9.09
C MET A 288 -4.54 0.06 -8.26
N GLN A 289 -4.27 1.36 -8.38
CA GLN A 289 -4.95 2.42 -7.63
C GLN A 289 -6.47 2.39 -7.85
N ASP A 290 -6.89 2.48 -9.10
CA ASP A 290 -8.31 2.48 -9.46
C ASP A 290 -8.97 1.12 -9.21
N PHE A 291 -8.22 0.00 -9.33
CA PHE A 291 -8.71 -1.32 -8.97
C PHE A 291 -9.09 -1.41 -7.49
N ASN A 292 -8.27 -0.89 -6.58
CA ASN A 292 -8.58 -0.87 -5.15
C ASN A 292 -9.94 -0.21 -4.88
N TYR A 293 -10.11 1.00 -5.42
CA TYR A 293 -11.31 1.80 -5.20
C TYR A 293 -12.56 1.22 -5.86
N LEU A 294 -12.42 0.61 -7.05
CA LEU A 294 -13.58 0.10 -7.79
C LEU A 294 -13.97 -1.34 -7.41
N ALA A 295 -13.03 -2.17 -6.97
CA ALA A 295 -13.27 -3.58 -6.65
C ALA A 295 -13.46 -3.86 -5.14
N SER A 296 -13.09 -2.94 -4.26
CA SER A 296 -13.10 -3.11 -2.81
C SER A 296 -13.56 -1.84 -2.07
N ASN A 297 -13.44 -1.82 -0.74
CA ASN A 297 -13.64 -0.61 0.08
C ASN A 297 -12.39 0.28 0.16
N CYS A 298 -11.25 -0.17 -0.38
CA CYS A 298 -9.95 0.44 -0.14
C CYS A 298 -9.75 1.69 -1.02
N PHE A 299 -9.48 2.82 -0.38
CA PHE A 299 -9.08 4.03 -1.06
C PHE A 299 -7.55 4.00 -1.20
N GLU A 300 -7.05 3.97 -2.43
CA GLU A 300 -5.60 3.97 -2.69
C GLU A 300 -5.21 5.24 -3.45
N ILE A 301 -4.05 5.81 -3.10
CA ILE A 301 -3.36 6.84 -3.89
C ILE A 301 -1.99 6.33 -4.33
N THR A 302 -1.41 6.98 -5.33
CA THR A 302 -0.08 6.69 -5.85
C THR A 302 0.90 7.79 -5.40
N LEU A 303 1.99 7.38 -4.76
CA LEU A 303 3.00 8.30 -4.22
C LEU A 303 4.27 8.20 -5.06
N GLU A 304 4.57 9.22 -5.86
CA GLU A 304 5.82 9.37 -6.58
C GLU A 304 6.85 10.06 -5.68
N LEU A 305 7.95 9.38 -5.37
CA LEU A 305 8.83 9.78 -4.26
C LEU A 305 10.19 10.32 -4.68
N SER A 306 10.55 10.20 -5.95
CA SER A 306 11.86 10.62 -6.45
C SER A 306 11.88 10.76 -7.96
N CYS A 307 12.46 11.85 -8.48
CA CYS A 307 12.68 12.00 -9.92
C CYS A 307 13.60 10.88 -10.47
N ASN A 308 14.69 10.59 -9.75
CA ASN A 308 15.55 9.46 -10.08
C ASN A 308 14.91 8.19 -9.52
N LYS A 309 14.57 7.24 -10.40
CA LYS A 309 13.96 5.97 -10.01
C LYS A 309 14.88 5.11 -9.14
N PHE A 310 16.19 5.17 -9.42
CA PHE A 310 17.23 4.39 -8.75
C PHE A 310 18.39 5.30 -8.27
N PRO A 311 18.18 6.09 -7.21
CA PRO A 311 19.19 7.04 -6.72
C PRO A 311 20.41 6.35 -6.08
N PRO A 312 21.54 7.06 -5.90
CA PRO A 312 22.65 6.59 -5.09
C PRO A 312 22.24 6.28 -3.63
N GLU A 313 22.81 5.23 -3.03
CA GLU A 313 22.54 4.85 -1.63
C GLU A 313 22.76 5.98 -0.62
N ALA A 314 23.72 6.87 -0.90
CA ALA A 314 24.03 8.01 -0.05
C ALA A 314 22.84 8.98 0.16
N GLU A 315 21.82 8.91 -0.69
CA GLU A 315 20.61 9.73 -0.61
C GLU A 315 19.47 9.07 0.19
N LEU A 316 19.54 7.75 0.45
CA LEU A 316 18.45 6.99 1.09
C LEU A 316 18.09 7.51 2.48
N ALA A 317 19.07 7.96 3.26
CA ALA A 317 18.84 8.57 4.57
C ALA A 317 18.00 9.86 4.46
N GLN A 318 18.22 10.66 3.41
CA GLN A 318 17.46 11.88 3.18
C GLN A 318 16.04 11.57 2.71
N PHE A 319 15.88 10.60 1.80
CA PHE A 319 14.55 10.11 1.41
C PHE A 319 13.75 9.62 2.62
N TRP A 320 14.38 8.88 3.54
CA TRP A 320 13.72 8.49 4.78
C TRP A 320 13.25 9.69 5.60
N GLU A 321 14.13 10.67 5.86
CA GLU A 321 13.78 11.84 6.65
C GLU A 321 12.67 12.69 6.01
N ASP A 322 12.67 12.81 4.68
CA ASP A 322 11.63 13.56 3.96
C ASP A 322 10.27 12.86 3.95
N ASN A 323 10.23 11.53 4.05
CA ASN A 323 9.01 10.73 3.93
C ASN A 323 8.44 10.24 5.28
N LYS A 324 9.27 10.07 6.31
CA LYS A 324 8.89 9.47 7.61
C LYS A 324 7.62 10.08 8.20
N GLU A 325 7.56 11.40 8.30
CA GLU A 325 6.38 12.08 8.87
C GLU A 325 5.14 11.94 7.98
N ALA A 326 5.32 12.04 6.65
CA ALA A 326 4.24 11.91 5.68
C ALA A 326 3.62 10.49 5.69
N LEU A 327 4.46 9.45 5.79
CA LEU A 327 4.00 8.06 5.91
C LEU A 327 3.15 7.85 7.16
N LEU A 328 3.57 8.40 8.31
CA LEU A 328 2.82 8.30 9.57
C LEU A 328 1.50 9.07 9.49
N GLN A 329 1.50 10.33 9.04
CA GLN A 329 0.27 11.13 8.94
C GLN A 329 -0.74 10.53 7.96
N TYR A 330 -0.27 9.97 6.86
CA TYR A 330 -1.14 9.30 5.90
C TYR A 330 -1.76 8.03 6.48
N MET A 331 -0.98 7.19 7.18
CA MET A 331 -1.54 6.04 7.91
C MET A 331 -2.61 6.46 8.92
N GLU A 332 -2.38 7.54 9.67
CA GLU A 332 -3.33 8.07 10.65
C GLU A 332 -4.67 8.49 10.03
N LYS A 333 -4.71 8.82 8.73
CA LYS A 333 -5.96 9.16 8.04
C LYS A 333 -6.94 8.01 7.92
N VAL A 334 -6.52 6.75 8.12
CA VAL A 334 -7.43 5.60 8.17
C VAL A 334 -8.48 5.72 9.29
N HIS A 335 -8.22 6.58 10.30
CA HIS A 335 -9.14 6.86 11.41
C HIS A 335 -10.07 8.06 11.19
N SER A 336 -10.04 8.67 10.01
CA SER A 336 -10.89 9.80 9.66
C SER A 336 -12.27 9.34 9.14
N GLY A 337 -13.27 10.22 9.21
CA GLY A 337 -14.62 9.94 8.71
C GLY A 337 -15.51 9.21 9.71
N ILE A 338 -16.24 8.20 9.24
CA ILE A 338 -17.20 7.43 10.05
C ILE A 338 -16.85 5.94 10.03
N LYS A 339 -17.02 5.28 11.19
CA LYS A 339 -16.94 3.81 11.31
C LYS A 339 -18.00 3.31 12.29
N GLY A 340 -18.39 2.05 12.15
CA GLY A 340 -19.41 1.44 13.01
C GLY A 340 -19.82 0.05 12.55
N PHE A 341 -20.95 -0.42 13.09
CA PHE A 341 -21.48 -1.77 12.83
C PHE A 341 -22.91 -1.70 12.32
N VAL A 342 -23.24 -2.55 11.35
CA VAL A 342 -24.62 -2.84 10.97
C VAL A 342 -25.06 -4.09 11.71
N ARG A 343 -26.21 -4.03 12.37
CA ARG A 343 -26.72 -5.12 13.21
C ARG A 343 -28.16 -5.48 12.87
N ASP A 344 -28.48 -6.77 13.01
CA ASP A 344 -29.85 -7.27 12.91
C ASP A 344 -30.66 -6.94 14.18
N THR A 345 -31.94 -7.31 14.20
CA THR A 345 -32.83 -7.10 15.37
C THR A 345 -32.42 -7.88 16.61
N ASN A 346 -31.51 -8.86 16.47
CA ASN A 346 -30.97 -9.67 17.56
C ASN A 346 -29.56 -9.21 17.99
N ASN A 347 -29.10 -8.06 17.50
CA ASN A 347 -27.79 -7.45 17.77
C ASN A 347 -26.58 -8.20 17.16
N ASN A 348 -26.81 -9.13 16.22
CA ASN A 348 -25.73 -9.79 15.46
C ASN A 348 -25.20 -8.85 14.37
N GLY A 349 -23.89 -8.87 14.13
CA GLY A 349 -23.29 -8.13 13.02
C GLY A 349 -23.73 -8.69 11.67
N ILE A 350 -24.05 -7.81 10.73
CA ILE A 350 -24.39 -8.15 9.34
C ILE A 350 -23.17 -7.89 8.48
N ALA A 351 -22.67 -8.93 7.81
CA ALA A 351 -21.63 -8.82 6.79
C ALA A 351 -22.20 -8.35 5.45
N ASP A 352 -21.37 -7.71 4.63
CA ASP A 352 -21.69 -7.25 3.27
C ASP A 352 -22.91 -6.31 3.16
N ALA A 353 -23.31 -5.66 4.27
CA ALA A 353 -24.31 -4.61 4.25
C ALA A 353 -23.76 -3.35 3.57
N VAL A 354 -24.56 -2.74 2.70
CA VAL A 354 -24.18 -1.53 1.93
C VAL A 354 -24.44 -0.28 2.75
N ILE A 355 -23.44 0.60 2.81
CA ILE A 355 -23.50 1.92 3.43
C ILE A 355 -23.39 2.98 2.33
N SER A 356 -24.47 3.74 2.16
CA SER A 356 -24.55 4.82 1.17
C SER A 356 -24.54 6.18 1.84
N VAL A 357 -23.72 7.10 1.34
CA VAL A 357 -23.69 8.49 1.78
C VAL A 357 -24.41 9.37 0.75
N ARG A 358 -25.44 10.11 1.19
CA ARG A 358 -26.20 10.98 0.28
C ARG A 358 -25.28 12.00 -0.37
N GLY A 359 -25.25 12.00 -1.70
CA GLY A 359 -24.44 12.95 -2.49
C GLY A 359 -23.12 12.38 -2.98
N ILE A 360 -22.71 11.20 -2.50
CA ILE A 360 -21.52 10.48 -2.93
C ILE A 360 -21.99 9.21 -3.64
N ASN A 361 -21.71 9.09 -4.94
CA ASN A 361 -22.11 7.93 -5.75
C ASN A 361 -21.02 6.84 -5.70
N HIS A 362 -20.66 6.41 -4.50
CA HIS A 362 -19.77 5.30 -4.23
C HIS A 362 -20.13 4.78 -2.83
N ASP A 363 -20.67 3.57 -2.78
CA ASP A 363 -21.05 2.94 -1.52
C ASP A 363 -19.91 2.07 -0.98
N VAL A 364 -19.89 1.84 0.32
CA VAL A 364 -18.97 0.88 0.97
C VAL A 364 -19.75 -0.28 1.58
N THR A 365 -19.07 -1.40 1.87
CA THR A 365 -19.68 -2.57 2.50
C THR A 365 -19.10 -2.84 3.89
N THR A 366 -19.91 -3.37 4.81
CA THR A 366 -19.38 -3.86 6.10
C THR A 366 -18.46 -5.05 5.88
N GLY A 367 -17.27 -5.02 6.48
CA GLY A 367 -16.23 -6.02 6.29
C GLY A 367 -16.63 -7.44 6.66
N SER A 368 -16.13 -8.38 5.87
CA SER A 368 -16.07 -9.82 6.18
C SER A 368 -14.67 -10.31 5.80
N ILE A 369 -13.99 -11.07 6.68
CA ILE A 369 -12.76 -11.75 6.25
C ILE A 369 -13.19 -12.84 5.27
N ARG A 370 -12.84 -12.67 4.00
CA ARG A 370 -13.14 -13.68 3.00
C ARG A 370 -12.17 -14.85 3.15
N ALA A 371 -12.69 -16.07 3.18
CA ALA A 371 -11.85 -17.26 3.19
C ALA A 371 -10.94 -17.26 1.95
N SER A 372 -9.72 -17.78 2.09
CA SER A 372 -8.71 -17.93 1.05
C SER A 372 -9.15 -18.74 -0.19
N SER A 373 -10.39 -19.24 -0.22
CA SER A 373 -11.00 -19.99 -1.32
C SER A 373 -11.76 -19.14 -2.33
N CYS A 374 -11.75 -17.80 -2.25
CA CYS A 374 -12.20 -16.94 -3.36
C CYS A 374 -11.13 -16.91 -4.47
N THR A 375 -10.79 -18.08 -5.02
CA THR A 375 -10.14 -18.15 -6.31
C THR A 375 -11.12 -17.67 -7.38
N TYR A 376 -10.81 -16.54 -8.03
CA TYR A 376 -11.44 -16.21 -9.30
C TYR A 376 -11.34 -17.41 -10.26
N GLY A 377 -12.46 -17.81 -10.86
CA GLY A 377 -12.48 -18.80 -11.95
C GLY A 377 -13.07 -20.20 -11.65
N GLN A 378 -13.84 -20.40 -10.58
CA GLN A 378 -14.75 -21.56 -10.49
C GLN A 378 -16.20 -21.13 -10.25
N ALA A 379 -16.79 -20.48 -11.25
CA ALA A 379 -18.21 -20.65 -11.51
C ALA A 379 -18.37 -21.92 -12.37
N THR A 380 -19.26 -22.81 -11.94
CA THR A 380 -19.61 -24.09 -12.59
C THR A 380 -19.99 -23.96 -14.05
#